data_AF-A0A971TBI6-F1
#
_entry.id   AF-A0A971TBI6-F1
#
_cell.length_a   1.000
_cell.length_b   1.000
_cell.length_c   1.000
_cell.angle_alpha   90.00
_cell.angle_beta   90.00
_cell.angle_gamma   90.00
#
_symmetry.space_group_name_H-M   'P 1'
#
loop_
_entity.id
_entity.type
_entity.pdbx_description
1 polymer ?
#
loop_
_entity_poly.entity_id
_entity_poly.type
_entity_poly.pdbx_seq_one_letter_code
_entity_poly.pdbx_strand_id
1 'polypeptide(L)'
;MAPSTKRTGDQPAPSGEPEQGSLWQEIKWDVVVLAFGVAALLANLLIPDALSPGLAPLLFLAVAWVAYRISQKVRARREGT
;
A
#
# COMPACT_ATOMS: atom_id res chain seq x y z
N MET A 1 -36.42 -45.43 18.39
CA MET A 1 -35.29 -44.92 19.20
C MET A 1 -34.21 -44.44 18.24
N ALA A 2 -34.03 -43.12 18.13
CA ALA A 2 -33.01 -42.50 17.29
C ALA A 2 -31.81 -42.06 18.15
N PRO A 3 -30.56 -42.33 17.75
CA PRO A 3 -29.41 -41.72 18.38
C PRO A 3 -28.84 -40.58 17.52
N SER A 4 -29.00 -39.37 18.08
CA SER A 4 -28.11 -38.21 18.04
C SER A 4 -27.19 -38.00 16.82
N THR A 5 -27.63 -37.07 15.97
CA THR A 5 -26.80 -36.17 15.18
C THR A 5 -25.68 -35.58 16.05
N LYS A 6 -24.43 -35.97 15.78
CA LYS A 6 -23.27 -35.29 16.37
C LYS A 6 -23.26 -33.83 15.93
N ARG A 7 -23.38 -32.97 16.93
CA ARG A 7 -22.97 -31.58 16.98
C ARG A 7 -21.50 -31.47 16.56
N THR A 8 -21.24 -31.02 15.33
CA THR A 8 -20.02 -30.29 14.98
C THR A 8 -20.47 -28.90 14.52
N GLY A 9 -21.09 -28.18 15.46
CA GLY A 9 -20.94 -26.74 15.48
C GLY A 9 -19.50 -26.42 15.88
N ASP A 10 -19.04 -25.25 15.47
CA ASP A 10 -17.71 -24.69 15.71
C ASP A 10 -16.65 -25.06 14.65
N GLN A 11 -17.05 -25.04 13.38
CA GLN A 11 -16.19 -24.32 12.43
C GLN A 11 -16.36 -22.84 12.82
N PRO A 12 -15.34 -22.15 13.35
CA PRO A 12 -15.47 -20.72 13.59
C PRO A 12 -15.87 -20.12 12.25
N ALA A 13 -16.98 -19.37 12.24
CA ALA A 13 -17.37 -18.63 11.06
C ALA A 13 -16.11 -17.96 10.52
N PRO A 14 -15.74 -18.10 9.23
CA PRO A 14 -14.70 -17.26 8.67
C PRO A 14 -15.20 -15.85 8.95
N SER A 15 -14.56 -15.19 9.92
CA SER A 15 -14.84 -13.83 10.33
C SER A 15 -14.42 -13.00 9.13
N GLY A 16 -15.30 -12.94 8.14
CA GLY A 16 -15.25 -12.09 6.97
C GLY A 16 -15.53 -10.64 7.34
N GLU A 17 -15.20 -10.25 8.57
CA GLU A 17 -14.84 -8.88 8.81
C GLU A 17 -13.54 -8.69 8.02
N PRO A 18 -13.53 -7.87 6.96
CA PRO A 18 -12.26 -7.46 6.42
C PRO A 18 -11.53 -6.87 7.61
N GLU A 19 -10.45 -7.52 8.06
CA GLU A 19 -9.45 -6.85 8.89
C GLU A 19 -9.14 -5.59 8.09
N GLN A 20 -9.74 -4.47 8.48
CA GLN A 20 -9.40 -3.18 7.97
C GLN A 20 -8.02 -2.93 8.56
N GLY A 21 -7.03 -3.60 7.97
CA GLY A 21 -5.63 -3.45 8.30
C GLY A 21 -5.38 -1.96 8.34
N SER A 22 -4.74 -1.52 9.42
CA SER A 22 -4.50 -0.10 9.65
C SER A 22 -4.02 0.53 8.34
N LEU A 23 -4.70 1.57 7.85
CA LEU A 23 -4.36 2.24 6.58
C LEU A 23 -2.86 2.56 6.50
N TRP A 24 -2.26 2.87 7.66
CA TRP A 24 -0.82 3.02 7.84
C TRP A 24 -0.01 1.77 7.47
N GLN A 25 -0.43 0.56 7.86
CA GLN A 25 0.23 -0.69 7.44
C GLN A 25 0.14 -0.91 5.92
N GLU A 26 -0.97 -0.52 5.29
CA GLU A 26 -1.16 -0.63 3.84
C GLU A 26 -0.33 0.38 3.03
N ILE A 27 -0.05 1.56 3.60
CA ILE A 27 0.72 2.62 2.92
C ILE A 27 2.15 2.78 3.42
N LYS A 28 2.57 2.17 4.55
CA LYS A 28 3.91 2.41 5.15
C LYS A 28 5.03 2.18 4.13
N TRP A 29 4.89 1.11 3.34
CA TRP A 29 5.87 0.77 2.32
C TRP A 29 5.81 1.71 1.13
N ASP A 30 4.62 2.17 0.73
CA ASP A 30 4.48 3.19 -0.29
C ASP A 30 5.11 4.52 0.19
N VAL A 31 4.96 4.91 1.46
CA VAL A 31 5.56 6.12 2.04
C VAL A 31 7.09 6.01 2.09
N VAL A 32 7.62 4.85 2.50
CA VAL A 32 9.07 4.60 2.49
C VAL A 32 9.61 4.68 1.07
N VAL A 33 8.97 4.02 0.10
CA VAL A 33 9.36 4.07 -1.32
C VAL A 33 9.27 5.50 -1.86
N LEU A 34 8.23 6.26 -1.51
CA LEU A 34 8.07 7.65 -1.91
C LEU A 34 9.22 8.51 -1.35
N ALA A 35 9.55 8.37 -0.06
CA ALA A 35 10.63 9.11 0.57
C ALA A 35 11.99 8.78 -0.09
N PHE A 36 12.26 7.50 -0.38
CA PHE A 36 13.46 7.08 -1.10
C PHE A 36 13.50 7.64 -2.54
N GLY A 37 12.38 7.61 -3.26
CA GLY A 37 12.28 8.15 -4.61
C GLY A 37 12.50 9.67 -4.65
N VAL A 38 11.95 10.40 -3.69
CA VAL A 38 12.17 11.85 -3.55
C VAL A 38 13.63 12.14 -3.18
N ALA A 39 14.23 11.37 -2.27
CA ALA A 39 15.64 11.52 -1.93
C ALA A 39 16.56 11.26 -3.13
N ALA A 40 16.27 10.23 -3.94
CA ALA A 40 17.00 9.94 -5.17
C ALA A 40 16.85 11.07 -6.20
N LEU A 41 15.65 11.63 -6.35
CA LEU A 41 15.40 12.76 -7.24
C LEU A 41 16.14 14.02 -6.77
N LEU A 42 16.14 14.30 -5.47
CA LEU A 42 16.88 15.42 -4.89
C LEU A 42 18.40 15.23 -5.04
N ALA A 43 18.91 14.02 -4.81
CA ALA A 43 20.32 13.70 -5.04
C ALA A 43 20.72 13.92 -6.51
N ASN A 44 19.87 13.53 -7.46
CA ASN A 44 20.07 13.81 -8.88
C ASN A 44 20.08 15.31 -9.20
N LEU A 45 19.25 16.11 -8.54
CA LEU A 45 19.22 17.56 -8.74
C LEU A 45 20.45 18.26 -8.16
N LEU A 46 20.95 17.77 -7.02
CA LEU A 46 22.14 18.32 -6.34
C LEU A 46 23.44 17.87 -7.01
N ILE A 47 23.47 16.67 -7.58
CA ILE A 47 24.63 16.05 -8.23
C ILE A 47 24.18 15.54 -9.61
N PRO A 48 24.09 16.43 -10.63
CA PRO A 48 23.55 16.09 -11.94
C PRO A 48 24.38 15.04 -12.71
N ASP A 49 25.63 14.81 -12.31
CA ASP A 49 26.50 13.76 -12.89
C ASP A 49 26.31 12.38 -12.23
N ALA A 50 25.52 12.27 -11.15
CA ALA A 50 25.37 11.00 -10.41
C ALA A 50 24.41 10.01 -11.10
N LEU A 51 23.48 10.49 -11.94
CA LEU A 51 22.39 9.72 -12.52
C LEU A 51 22.20 10.12 -13.98
N SER A 52 21.91 9.14 -14.84
CA SER A 52 21.68 9.40 -16.26
C SER A 52 20.49 10.36 -16.45
N PRO A 53 20.57 11.36 -17.35
CA PRO A 53 19.46 12.28 -17.60
C PRO A 53 18.18 11.59 -18.08
N GLY A 54 18.28 10.39 -18.67
CA GLY A 54 17.11 9.55 -19.01
C GLY A 54 16.43 8.89 -17.79
N LEU A 55 17.13 8.78 -16.67
CA LEU A 55 16.63 8.20 -15.42
C LEU A 55 15.80 9.19 -14.61
N ALA A 56 16.08 10.49 -14.71
CA ALA A 56 15.33 11.54 -14.03
C ALA A 56 13.81 11.53 -14.32
N PRO A 57 13.34 11.47 -15.58
CA PRO A 57 11.91 11.39 -15.87
C PRO A 57 11.29 10.07 -15.40
N LEU A 58 12.04 8.96 -15.41
CA LEU A 58 11.57 7.67 -14.88
C LEU A 58 11.40 7.70 -13.36
N LEU A 59 12.35 8.32 -12.64
CA LEU A 59 12.26 8.54 -11.20
C LEU A 59 11.06 9.45 -10.85
N PHE A 60 10.87 10.52 -11.63
CA PHE A 60 9.71 11.39 -11.47
C PHE A 60 8.39 10.64 -11.66
N LEU A 61 8.29 9.83 -12.72
CA LEU A 61 7.11 9.01 -13.00
C LEU A 61 6.86 7.99 -11.88
N ALA A 62 7.91 7.35 -11.36
CA ALA A 62 7.81 6.41 -10.24
C ALA A 62 7.30 7.09 -8.96
N VAL A 63 7.85 8.26 -8.60
CA VAL A 63 7.41 9.05 -7.45
C VAL A 63 5.94 9.46 -7.61
N ALA A 64 5.56 9.99 -8.78
CA ALA A 64 4.19 10.39 -9.07
C ALA A 64 3.21 9.21 -8.98
N TRP A 65 3.61 8.04 -9.49
CA TRP A 65 2.82 6.82 -9.42
C TRP A 65 2.57 6.35 -7.99
N VAL A 66 3.61 6.34 -7.15
CA VAL A 66 3.49 5.95 -5.74
C VAL A 66 2.60 6.93 -4.97
N ALA A 67 2.77 8.24 -5.20
CA ALA A 67 1.91 9.27 -4.60
C ALA A 67 0.44 9.10 -5.00
N TYR A 68 0.18 8.77 -6.27
CA TYR A 68 -1.16 8.46 -6.77
C TYR A 68 -1.76 7.23 -6.09
N ARG A 69 -0.98 6.16 -5.92
CA ARG A 69 -1.39 4.92 -5.22
C ARG A 69 -1.80 5.18 -3.77
N ILE A 70 -1.02 6.00 -3.05
CA ILE A 70 -1.36 6.42 -1.68
C ILE A 70 -2.67 7.22 -1.68
N SER A 71 -2.80 8.17 -2.60
CA SER A 71 -4.00 9.01 -2.71
C SER A 71 -5.26 8.18 -3.02
N GLN A 72 -5.16 7.16 -3.87
CA GLN A 72 -6.24 6.22 -4.16
C GLN A 72 -6.66 5.43 -2.93
N LYS A 73 -5.70 4.88 -2.18
CA LYS A 73 -5.98 4.16 -0.91
C LYS A 73 -6.65 5.06 0.12
N VAL A 74 -6.22 6.32 0.23
CA VAL A 74 -6.81 7.31 1.14
C VAL A 74 -8.22 7.71 0.69
N ARG A 75 -8.45 7.92 -0.62
CA ARG A 75 -9.77 8.24 -1.17
C ARG A 75 -10.77 7.10 -1.01
N ALA A 76 -10.38 5.87 -1.36
CA ALA A 76 -11.22 4.69 -1.20
C ALA A 76 -11.73 4.52 0.23
N ARG A 77 -10.95 4.93 1.23
CA ARG A 77 -11.37 4.93 2.63
C ARG A 77 -12.29 6.09 2.98
N ARG A 78 -12.04 7.29 2.46
CA ARG A 78 -12.89 8.48 2.70
C ARG A 78 -14.26 8.40 2.04
N GLU A 79 -14.38 7.71 0.92
CA GLU A 79 -15.64 7.53 0.19
C GLU A 79 -16.45 6.32 0.69
N GLY A 80 -15.82 5.42 1.46
CA GLY A 80 -16.46 4.27 2.10
C GLY A 80 -16.87 4.49 3.57
N THR A 81 -16.76 5.73 4.08
CA THR A 81 -17.27 6.16 5.40
C THR A 81 -18.44 7.10 5.21
#